data_AF-A0A5K1F5H1-F1
#
_entry.id   AF-A0A5K1F5H1-F1
#
_cell.length_a   1.000
_cell.length_b   1.000
_cell.length_c   1.000
_cell.angle_alpha   90.00
_cell.angle_beta   90.00
_cell.angle_gamma   90.00
#
_symmetry.space_group_name_H-M   'P 1'
#
loop_
_entity.id
_entity.type
_entity.pdbx_description
1 polymer ?
#
loop_
_entity_poly.entity_id
_entity_poly.type
_entity_poly.pdbx_seq_one_letter_code
_entity_poly.pdbx_strand_id
1 'polypeptide(L)'
;PTFRRIIRNGSTEHFSGLPYIYSLLNCLICLWYGLPFIRPGIILVATVNSVGACFHLVYISLYITYADNKKKVLLITCFLLLLTALIVYFLYVFATTMTIFVFAAEDVGSVDY
;
A
#
# COMPACT_ATOMS: atom_id res chain seq x y z
N PRO A 1 -23.56 32.44 10.27
CA PRO A 1 -24.78 31.81 9.71
C PRO A 1 -24.55 30.40 9.10
N THR A 2 -23.31 30.03 8.76
CA THR A 2 -22.97 28.71 8.16
C THR A 2 -22.71 27.63 9.22
N PHE A 3 -22.02 27.97 10.32
CA PHE A 3 -21.68 27.04 11.41
C PHE A 3 -22.89 26.47 12.16
N ARG A 4 -24.01 27.20 12.20
CA ARG A 4 -25.21 26.78 12.94
C ARG A 4 -25.97 25.65 12.22
N ARG A 5 -25.71 25.42 10.93
CA ARG A 5 -26.35 24.37 10.13
C ARG A 5 -25.70 23.01 10.36
N ILE A 6 -24.38 22.98 10.56
CA ILE A 6 -23.56 21.79 10.81
C ILE A 6 -23.91 21.14 12.16
N ILE A 7 -24.17 21.94 13.19
CA ILE A 7 -24.48 21.44 14.54
C ILE A 7 -25.88 20.81 14.64
N ARG A 8 -26.82 21.17 13.74
CA ARG A 8 -28.23 20.73 13.80
C ARG A 8 -28.48 19.37 13.12
N ASN A 9 -27.57 18.89 12.28
CA ASN A 9 -27.82 17.71 11.44
C ASN A 9 -27.48 16.37 12.10
N GLY A 10 -26.83 16.32 13.27
CA GLY A 10 -26.68 15.09 14.07
C GLY A 10 -26.18 13.86 13.30
N SER A 11 -25.44 14.11 12.22
CA SER A 11 -25.00 13.15 11.22
C SER A 11 -23.67 13.70 10.71
N THR A 12 -22.68 12.84 10.57
CA THR A 12 -21.24 13.15 10.48
C THR A 12 -20.88 14.09 9.33
N GLU A 13 -21.19 15.37 9.47
CA GLU A 13 -20.67 16.44 8.64
C GLU A 13 -19.33 16.88 9.23
N HIS A 14 -18.24 16.60 8.49
CA HIS A 14 -16.91 17.26 8.55
C HIS A 14 -15.64 16.45 8.89
N PHE A 15 -15.64 15.11 8.82
CA PHE A 15 -14.42 14.38 8.41
C PHE A 15 -14.81 13.21 7.53
N SER A 16 -15.41 13.51 6.38
CA SER A 16 -15.79 12.49 5.41
C SER A 16 -14.53 11.70 5.01
N GLY A 17 -14.56 10.37 5.00
CA GLY A 17 -13.42 9.52 4.59
C GLY A 17 -12.94 9.72 3.14
N LEU A 18 -13.62 10.57 2.38
CA LEU A 18 -13.36 10.94 0.99
C LEU A 18 -11.92 11.39 0.66
N PRO A 19 -11.26 12.31 1.40
CA PRO A 19 -9.90 12.74 1.09
C PRO A 19 -8.91 11.57 1.20
N TYR A 20 -9.12 10.64 2.13
CA TYR A 20 -8.29 9.43 2.20
C TYR A 20 -8.48 8.52 1.00
N ILE A 21 -9.72 8.37 0.51
CA ILE A 21 -10.01 7.58 -0.71
C ILE A 21 -9.36 8.23 -1.93
N TYR A 22 -9.41 9.57 -2.06
CA TYR A 22 -8.74 10.29 -3.14
C TYR A 22 -7.21 10.15 -3.08
N SER A 23 -6.60 10.25 -1.90
CA SER A 23 -5.17 10.01 -1.72
C SER A 23 -4.78 8.57 -2.03
N LEU A 24 -5.61 7.59 -1.66
CA LEU A 24 -5.40 6.19 -2.01
C LEU A 24 -5.45 5.98 -3.53
N LEU A 25 -6.43 6.57 -4.21
CA LEU A 25 -6.56 6.49 -5.67
C LEU A 25 -5.34 7.10 -6.37
N ASN A 26 -4.87 8.25 -5.90
CA ASN A 26 -3.66 8.90 -6.40
C ASN A 26 -2.42 8.00 -6.22
N CYS A 27 -2.25 7.41 -5.02
CA CYS A 27 -1.14 6.49 -4.76
C CYS A 27 -1.20 5.25 -5.67
N LEU A 28 -2.39 4.68 -5.91
CA LEU A 28 -2.58 3.53 -6.81
C LEU A 28 -2.23 3.87 -8.26
N ILE A 29 -2.62 5.05 -8.76
CA ILE A 29 -2.29 5.50 -10.11
C ILE A 29 -0.77 5.69 -10.26
N CYS A 30 -0.13 6.34 -9.29
CA CYS A 30 1.33 6.53 -9.29
C CYS A 30 2.08 5.21 -9.12
N LEU A 31 1.54 4.27 -8.34
CA LEU A 31 2.08 2.92 -8.20
C LEU A 31 2.05 2.18 -9.53
N TRP A 32 0.90 2.16 -10.20
CA TRP A 32 0.74 1.50 -11.50
C TRP A 32 1.68 2.11 -12.55
N TYR A 33 1.80 3.44 -12.56
CA TYR A 33 2.72 4.15 -13.45
C TYR A 33 4.20 3.82 -13.18
N GLY A 34 4.58 3.66 -11.91
CA GLY A 34 5.96 3.35 -11.51
C GLY A 34 6.38 1.89 -11.73
N LEU A 35 5.45 1.02 -12.16
CA LEU A 35 5.77 -0.38 -12.42
C LEU A 35 6.72 -0.50 -13.63
N PRO A 36 7.69 -1.43 -13.59
CA PRO A 36 8.67 -1.61 -14.66
C PRO A 36 8.03 -2.05 -15.98
N PHE A 37 6.81 -2.59 -15.94
CA PHE A 37 6.03 -2.94 -17.13
C PHE A 37 5.51 -1.72 -17.91
N ILE A 38 5.22 -0.62 -17.22
CA ILE A 38 4.72 0.62 -17.86
C ILE A 38 5.89 1.53 -18.22
N ARG A 39 6.82 1.78 -17.28
CA ARG A 39 8.03 2.56 -17.54
C ARG A 39 9.26 1.97 -16.83
N PRO A 40 10.29 1.56 -17.58
CA PRO A 40 11.55 1.12 -16.99
C PRO A 40 12.28 2.30 -16.33
N GLY A 41 12.94 2.05 -15.20
CA GLY A 41 13.81 3.01 -14.51
C GLY A 41 13.16 3.89 -13.44
N ILE A 42 11.84 3.83 -13.20
CA ILE A 42 11.14 4.67 -12.21
C ILE A 42 10.48 3.89 -11.05
N ILE A 43 11.06 2.74 -10.70
CA ILE A 43 10.52 1.82 -9.69
C ILE A 43 10.46 2.42 -8.26
N LEU A 44 11.27 3.43 -7.98
CA LEU A 44 11.22 4.21 -6.73
C LEU A 44 9.85 4.88 -6.53
N VAL A 45 9.21 5.33 -7.61
CA VAL A 45 7.88 5.94 -7.56
C VAL A 45 6.86 4.89 -7.13
N ALA A 46 6.96 3.65 -7.63
CA ALA A 46 6.08 2.57 -7.23
C ALA A 46 6.26 2.16 -5.76
N THR A 47 7.50 2.12 -5.26
CA THR A 47 7.81 1.74 -3.88
C THR A 47 7.36 2.78 -2.86
N VAL A 48 7.56 4.08 -3.12
CA VAL A 48 7.09 5.13 -2.20
C VAL A 48 5.56 5.22 -2.20
N ASN A 49 4.93 5.10 -3.37
CA ASN A 49 3.46 5.13 -3.47
C ASN A 49 2.80 3.87 -2.92
N SER A 50 3.46 2.70 -2.93
CA SER A 50 2.93 1.48 -2.30
C SER A 50 2.85 1.60 -0.79
N VAL A 51 3.89 2.18 -0.18
CA VAL A 51 3.92 2.46 1.26
C VAL A 51 2.85 3.49 1.62
N GLY A 52 2.72 4.58 0.85
CA GLY A 52 1.66 5.57 1.04
C GLY A 52 0.24 4.98 0.90
N ALA A 53 0.01 4.13 -0.10
CA ALA A 53 -1.26 3.42 -0.28
C ALA A 53 -1.59 2.52 0.92
N CYS A 54 -0.60 1.84 1.51
CA CYS A 54 -0.79 1.03 2.72
C CYS A 54 -1.28 1.89 3.91
N PHE A 55 -0.64 3.03 4.16
CA PHE A 55 -1.08 3.93 5.24
C PHE A 55 -2.48 4.47 5.00
N HIS A 56 -2.81 4.90 3.78
CA HIS A 56 -4.16 5.38 3.45
C HIS A 56 -5.23 4.28 3.56
N LEU A 57 -4.92 3.03 3.20
CA LEU A 57 -5.80 1.89 3.41
C LEU A 57 -6.07 1.62 4.90
N VAL A 58 -5.06 1.71 5.76
CA VAL A 58 -5.21 1.56 7.22
C VAL A 58 -6.09 2.68 7.80
N TYR A 59 -5.92 3.93 7.36
CA TYR A 59 -6.75 5.04 7.83
C TYR A 59 -8.22 4.92 7.39
N ILE A 60 -8.48 4.57 6.11
CA ILE A 60 -9.85 4.36 5.60
C ILE A 60 -10.52 3.17 6.30
N SER A 61 -9.79 2.09 6.52
CA SER A 61 -10.31 0.91 7.21
C SER A 61 -10.67 1.20 8.66
N LEU A 62 -9.85 1.96 9.40
CA LEU A 62 -10.20 2.41 10.75
C LEU A 62 -11.44 3.31 10.74
N TYR A 63 -11.53 4.26 9.80
CA TYR A 63 -12.70 5.14 9.65
C TYR A 63 -13.99 4.35 9.42
N ILE A 64 -13.96 3.33 8.55
CA ILE A 64 -15.12 2.47 8.27
C ILE A 64 -15.43 1.52 9.45
N THR A 65 -14.40 1.07 10.19
CA THR A 65 -14.56 0.21 11.37
C THR A 65 -15.29 0.91 12.50
N TYR A 66 -14.96 2.17 12.75
CA TYR A 66 -15.62 2.98 13.78
C TYR A 66 -17.03 3.41 13.36
N ALA A 67 -17.38 3.31 12.07
CA ALA A 67 -18.69 3.63 11.54
C ALA A 67 -19.72 2.47 11.58
N ASP A 68 -19.30 1.19 11.57
CA ASP A 68 -20.23 0.06 11.74
C ASP A 68 -19.56 -1.29 12.11
N ASN A 69 -20.13 -2.03 13.08
CA ASN A 69 -19.50 -3.19 13.73
C ASN A 69 -19.38 -4.45 12.85
N LYS A 70 -20.21 -4.61 11.82
CA LYS A 70 -20.24 -5.82 10.97
C LYS A 70 -19.07 -5.90 9.97
N LYS A 71 -18.39 -4.77 9.72
CA LYS A 71 -17.29 -4.68 8.74
C LYS A 71 -15.92 -5.06 9.31
N LYS A 72 -15.82 -5.30 10.62
CA LYS A 72 -14.59 -5.62 11.34
C LYS A 72 -13.88 -6.88 10.82
N VAL A 73 -14.62 -7.94 10.53
CA VAL A 73 -14.04 -9.22 10.06
C VAL A 73 -13.42 -9.07 8.68
N LEU A 74 -14.12 -8.43 7.74
CA LEU A 74 -13.63 -8.19 6.39
C LEU A 74 -12.34 -7.34 6.40
N LEU A 75 -12.22 -6.42 7.35
CA LEU A 75 -11.06 -5.54 7.51
C LEU A 75 -9.85 -6.23 8.14
N ILE A 76 -10.05 -7.06 9.16
CA ILE A 76 -8.97 -7.91 9.71
C ILE A 76 -8.45 -8.84 8.62
N THR A 77 -9.34 -9.43 7.83
CA THR A 77 -8.96 -10.27 6.69
C THR A 77 -8.17 -9.49 5.64
N CYS A 78 -8.58 -8.26 5.30
CA CYS A 78 -7.89 -7.44 4.31
C CYS A 78 -6.52 -6.95 4.80
N PHE A 79 -6.40 -6.57 6.08
CA PHE A 79 -5.13 -6.21 6.70
C PHE A 79 -4.15 -7.39 6.77
N LEU A 80 -4.64 -8.58 7.16
CA LEU A 80 -3.85 -9.80 7.16
C LEU A 80 -3.40 -10.17 5.74
N LEU A 81 -4.26 -10.02 4.73
CA LEU A 81 -3.94 -10.26 3.33
C LEU A 81 -2.86 -9.30 2.80
N LEU A 82 -2.91 -8.03 3.22
CA LEU A 82 -1.88 -7.04 2.86
C LEU A 82 -0.55 -7.33 3.54
N LEU A 83 -0.58 -7.73 4.82
CA LEU A 83 0.61 -8.16 5.55
C LEU A 83 1.25 -9.39 4.90
N THR A 84 0.44 -10.40 4.54
CA THR A 84 0.96 -11.59 3.85
C THR A 84 1.49 -11.24 2.46
N ALA A 85 0.83 -10.38 1.70
CA ALA A 85 1.31 -9.91 0.41
C ALA A 85 2.66 -9.16 0.51
N LEU A 86 2.84 -8.30 1.52
CA LEU A 86 4.09 -7.60 1.78
C LEU A 86 5.22 -8.56 2.17
N ILE A 87 4.94 -9.54 3.04
CA ILE A 87 5.91 -10.56 3.43
C ILE A 87 6.34 -11.39 2.22
N VAL A 88 5.39 -11.82 1.39
CA VAL A 88 5.67 -12.58 0.16
C VAL A 88 6.50 -11.75 -0.83
N TYR A 89 6.17 -10.47 -1.01
CA TYR A 89 6.95 -9.57 -1.85
C TYR A 89 8.39 -9.43 -1.33
N PHE A 90 8.57 -9.25 -0.02
CA PHE A 90 9.90 -9.15 0.58
C PHE A 90 10.71 -10.44 0.42
N LEU A 91 10.08 -11.60 0.63
CA LEU A 91 10.70 -12.91 0.43
C LEU A 91 11.09 -13.15 -1.03
N TYR A 92 10.24 -12.74 -1.99
CA TYR A 92 10.53 -12.83 -3.41
C TYR A 92 11.74 -11.97 -3.81
N VAL A 93 11.80 -10.71 -3.34
CA VAL A 93 12.93 -9.82 -3.60
C VAL A 93 14.21 -10.36 -2.95
N PHE A 94 14.12 -10.85 -1.72
CA PHE A 94 15.26 -11.45 -1.01
C PHE A 94 15.78 -12.72 -1.70
N ALA A 95 14.89 -13.62 -2.12
CA ALA A 95 15.27 -14.84 -2.83
C ALA A 95 15.95 -14.52 -4.17
N THR A 96 15.38 -13.60 -4.94
CA THR A 96 15.97 -13.20 -6.24
C THR A 96 17.33 -12.53 -6.08
N THR A 97 17.51 -11.67 -5.07
CA THR A 97 18.83 -11.08 -4.76
C THR A 97 19.85 -12.11 -4.31
N MET A 98 19.47 -13.07 -3.47
CA MET A 98 20.38 -14.14 -3.03
C MET A 98 20.77 -15.08 -4.18
N THR A 99 19.84 -15.46 -5.06
CA THR A 99 20.16 -16.28 -6.24
C THR A 99 21.12 -15.56 -7.19
N ILE A 100 20.92 -14.26 -7.42
CA ILE A 100 21.83 -13.45 -8.24
C ILE A 100 23.21 -13.38 -7.60
N PHE A 101 23.30 -13.21 -6.27
CA PHE A 101 24.57 -13.16 -5.57
C PHE A 101 25.32 -14.50 -5.59
N VAL A 102 24.60 -15.62 -5.43
CA VAL A 102 25.18 -16.98 -5.54
C VAL A 102 25.69 -17.23 -6.95
N PHE A 103 24.93 -16.87 -7.98
CA PHE A 103 25.37 -17.02 -9.36
C PHE A 103 26.62 -16.16 -9.65
N ALA A 104 26.65 -14.91 -9.16
CA ALA A 104 27.82 -14.04 -9.26
C ALA A 104 29.04 -14.59 -8.49
N ALA A 105 28.85 -15.26 -7.36
CA ALA A 105 29.93 -15.90 -6.61
C ALA A 105 30.48 -17.15 -7.33
N GLU A 106 29.62 -17.90 -8.02
CA GLU A 106 30.01 -19.07 -8.81
C GLU A 106 30.74 -18.68 -10.11
N ASP A 107 30.34 -17.57 -10.74
CA ASP A 107 31.07 -16.94 -11.85
C ASP A 107 32.44 -16.41 -11.40
N VAL A 108 32.57 -15.86 -10.19
CA VAL A 108 33.89 -15.41 -9.66
C VAL A 108 34.80 -16.62 -9.35
N GLY A 109 34.26 -17.69 -8.76
CA GLY A 109 35.04 -18.88 -8.43
C GLY A 109 35.46 -19.74 -9.62
N SER A 110 34.88 -19.54 -10.81
CA SER A 110 35.23 -20.26 -12.05
C SER A 110 36.25 -19.54 -12.92
N VAL A 111 36.61 -18.28 -12.60
CA VAL A 111 37.67 -17.51 -13.27
C VAL A 111 39.05 -17.71 -12.59
N ASP A 112 39.07 -18.25 -11.38
CA ASP A 112 40.29 -18.51 -10.58
C ASP A 112 40.92 -19.91 -10.80
N TYR A 113 40.55 -20.65 -11.86
CA TYR A 113 41.17 -21.93 -12.26
C TYR A 113 41.70 -21.92 -13.69
#